data_AF-I6QM29-F1
#
_entry.id   AF-I6QM29-F1
#
_cell.length_a   1.000
_cell.length_b   1.000
_cell.length_c   1.000
_cell.angle_alpha   90.00
_cell.angle_beta   90.00
_cell.angle_gamma   90.00
#
_symmetry.space_group_name_H-M   'P 1'
#
loop_
_entity.id
_entity.type
_entity.pdbx_description
1 polymer ?
#
loop_
_entity_poly.entity_id
_entity_poly.type
_entity_poly.pdbx_seq_one_letter_code
_entity_poly.pdbx_strand_id
1 'polypeptide(L)' 'AAGLSSDPWAWRKYGQKPIKGSIYPRSYYRCSSSKACMARRQVEQSCTDSSIYILTYTAEHNHPQPTRRNSLAGINR' A
#
# COMPACT_ATOMS: atom_id res chain seq x y z
N ALA A 1 -3.97 -13.38 -3.55
CA ALA A 1 -3.72 -11.94 -3.28
C ALA A 1 -2.72 -11.33 -4.30
N ALA A 2 -3.08 -11.30 -5.60
CA ALA A 2 -2.19 -10.89 -6.69
C ALA A 2 -1.94 -9.36 -6.80
N GLY A 3 -2.61 -8.54 -5.98
CA GLY A 3 -2.57 -7.08 -6.09
C GLY A 3 -1.41 -6.38 -5.38
N LEU A 4 -0.87 -6.95 -4.29
CA LEU A 4 0.17 -6.27 -3.51
C LEU A 4 1.56 -6.32 -4.17
N SER A 5 1.86 -7.44 -4.83
CA SER A 5 3.16 -7.70 -5.46
C SER A 5 3.20 -7.36 -6.95
N SER A 6 2.10 -6.92 -7.55
CA SER A 6 2.03 -6.49 -8.97
C SER A 6 1.94 -4.96 -9.12
N ASP A 7 1.76 -4.24 -8.01
CA ASP A 7 1.59 -2.79 -8.03
C ASP A 7 2.83 -2.10 -8.66
N PRO A 8 2.65 -1.34 -9.76
CA PRO A 8 3.73 -0.70 -10.48
C PRO A 8 4.32 0.52 -9.75
N TRP A 9 3.65 1.02 -8.72
CA TRP A 9 4.01 2.24 -8.02
C TRP A 9 4.85 1.97 -6.77
N ALA A 10 5.73 2.91 -6.44
CA ALA A 10 6.52 2.85 -5.23
C ALA A 10 5.73 3.43 -4.05
N TRP A 11 5.47 2.58 -3.06
CA TRP A 11 4.69 2.92 -1.87
C TRP A 11 5.55 2.83 -0.61
N ARG A 12 5.45 3.84 0.25
CA ARG A 12 6.07 3.83 1.57
C ARG A 12 4.99 3.85 2.65
N LYS A 13 5.06 2.92 3.59
CA LYS A 13 4.19 2.89 4.76
C LYS A 13 4.46 4.13 5.61
N TYR A 14 3.42 4.87 5.96
CA TYR A 14 3.53 6.03 6.84
C TYR A 14 2.72 5.90 8.13
N GLY A 15 1.84 4.90 8.20
CA GLY A 15 1.04 4.67 9.38
C GLY A 15 0.33 3.33 9.37
N GLN A 16 -0.17 2.97 10.54
CA GLN A 16 -1.02 1.82 10.76
C GLN A 16 -2.07 2.20 11.81
N LYS A 17 -3.32 1.79 11.63
CA LYS A 17 -4.37 1.97 12.64
C LYS A 17 -5.09 0.66 12.92
N PRO A 18 -5.37 0.33 14.20
CA PRO A 18 -6.31 -0.73 14.53
C PRO A 18 -7.69 -0.46 13.91
N ILE A 19 -8.40 -1.51 13.51
CA ILE A 19 -9.78 -1.43 13.02
C ILE A 19 -10.69 -2.04 14.08
N LYS A 20 -11.73 -1.31 14.49
CA LYS A 20 -12.72 -1.85 15.45
C LYS A 20 -13.39 -3.08 14.85
N GLY A 21 -13.30 -4.22 15.54
CA GLY A 21 -13.91 -5.48 15.11
C GLY A 21 -13.07 -6.32 14.14
N SER A 22 -11.84 -5.91 13.81
CA SER A 22 -10.89 -6.75 13.09
C SER A 22 -9.66 -7.03 13.96
N ILE A 23 -9.16 -8.27 13.91
CA ILE A 23 -7.87 -8.63 14.51
C ILE A 23 -6.70 -8.07 13.68
N TYR A 24 -6.96 -7.65 12.45
CA TYR A 24 -5.95 -7.15 11.51
C TYR A 24 -6.00 -5.62 11.42
N PRO A 25 -4.87 -4.92 11.60
CA PRO A 25 -4.82 -3.48 11.49
C PRO A 25 -4.80 -3.00 10.04
N ARG A 26 -5.32 -1.79 9.80
CA ARG A 26 -5.22 -1.10 8.50
C ARG A 26 -3.84 -0.48 8.32
N SER A 27 -3.16 -0.79 7.21
CA SER A 27 -1.89 -0.16 6.85
C SER A 27 -2.10 0.97 5.84
N TYR A 28 -1.41 2.09 6.05
CA TYR A 28 -1.51 3.28 5.22
C TYR A 28 -0.19 3.56 4.52
N TYR A 29 -0.26 3.79 3.22
CA TYR A 29 0.89 4.04 2.36
C TYR A 29 0.71 5.31 1.55
N ARG A 30 1.82 5.98 1.28
CA ARG A 30 1.91 7.15 0.41
C ARG A 30 2.89 6.85 -0.72
N CYS A 31 2.69 7.45 -1.88
CA CYS A 31 3.68 7.37 -2.94
C CYS A 31 5.04 7.88 -2.44
N SER A 32 6.11 7.18 -2.82
CA SER A 32 7.49 7.56 -2.50
C SER A 32 8.29 8.04 -3.71
N SER A 33 7.73 7.99 -4.92
CA SER A 33 8.44 8.37 -6.15
C SER A 33 8.62 9.89 -6.30
N SER A 34 7.63 10.69 -5.89
CA SER A 34 7.69 12.16 -5.96
C SER A 34 7.14 12.79 -4.68
N LYS A 35 7.78 13.87 -4.22
CA LYS A 35 7.35 14.61 -3.01
C LYS A 35 6.02 15.34 -3.20
N ALA A 36 5.71 15.74 -4.42
CA ALA A 36 4.45 16.40 -4.77
C ALA A 36 3.32 15.41 -5.10
N CYS A 37 3.60 14.11 -5.10
CA CYS A 37 2.59 13.09 -5.40
C CYS A 37 1.67 12.89 -4.20
N MET A 38 0.37 13.07 -4.44
CA MET A 38 -0.65 12.93 -3.40
C MET A 38 -1.27 11.53 -3.36
N ALA A 39 -0.89 10.64 -4.27
CA ALA A 39 -1.40 9.27 -4.32
C ALA A 39 -1.13 8.53 -2.99
N ARG A 40 -2.18 7.92 -2.45
CA ARG A 40 -2.14 7.10 -1.23
C ARG A 40 -2.83 5.78 -1.49
N ARG A 41 -2.45 4.75 -0.73
CA ARG A 41 -3.19 3.49 -0.67
C ARG A 41 -3.39 3.03 0.76
N GLN A 42 -4.51 2.37 1.00
CA GLN A 42 -4.81 1.67 2.24
C GLN A 42 -4.86 0.18 1.94
N VAL A 43 -4.31 -0.63 2.84
CA VAL A 43 -4.35 -2.08 2.76
C VAL A 43 -5.01 -2.60 4.02
N GLU A 44 -6.09 -3.34 3.82
CA GLU A 44 -6.89 -3.96 4.86
C GLU A 44 -7.03 -5.43 4.57
N GLN A 45 -6.97 -6.26 5.61
CA GLN A 45 -7.30 -7.67 5.52
C GLN A 45 -8.74 -7.85 5.98
N SER A 46 -9.54 -8.61 5.23
CA SER A 46 -10.94 -8.82 5.58
C SER A 46 -11.05 -9.54 6.92
N CYS A 47 -12.04 -9.13 7.73
CA CYS A 47 -12.33 -9.78 9.01
C CYS A 47 -13.07 -11.11 8.83
N THR A 48 -13.75 -11.31 7.70
CA THR A 48 -14.50 -12.54 7.40
C THR A 48 -13.64 -13.58 6.70
N ASP A 49 -12.62 -13.15 5.95
CA ASP A 49 -11.73 -14.03 5.19
C ASP A 49 -10.30 -13.45 5.16
N SER A 50 -9.39 -14.08 5.90
CA SER A 50 -8.00 -13.65 6.00
C SER A 50 -7.21 -13.83 4.69
N SER A 51 -7.74 -14.56 3.71
CA SER A 51 -7.13 -14.67 2.38
C SER A 51 -7.39 -13.44 1.50
N ILE A 52 -8.39 -12.62 1.86
CA ILE A 52 -8.84 -11.46 1.10
C ILE A 52 -8.21 -10.18 1.65
N TYR A 53 -7.66 -9.39 0.73
CA TYR A 53 -7.15 -8.04 1.00
C TYR A 53 -7.96 -7.02 0.22
N ILE A 54 -8.37 -5.96 0.91
CA ILE A 54 -9.05 -4.79 0.35
C ILE A 54 -7.99 -3.70 0.17
N LEU A 55 -7.80 -3.26 -1.07
CA LEU A 55 -6.92 -2.15 -1.41
C LEU A 55 -7.75 -0.94 -1.81
N THR A 56 -7.51 0.19 -1.16
CA THR A 56 -8.18 1.46 -1.50
C THR A 56 -7.13 2.46 -1.95
N TYR A 57 -7.17 2.86 -3.22
CA TYR A 57 -6.32 3.91 -3.78
C TYR A 57 -7.04 5.25 -3.70
N THR A 58 -6.34 6.30 -3.32
CA THR A 58 -6.86 7.67 -3.25
C THR A 58 -5.90 8.64 -3.90
N ALA A 59 -6.43 9.54 -4.74
CA ALA A 59 -5.69 10.46 -5.59
C ALA A 59 -4.83 9.78 -6.67
N GLU A 60 -4.54 10.53 -7.73
CA GLU A 60 -3.77 10.06 -8.88
C GLU A 60 -2.28 10.39 -8.76
N HIS A 61 -1.46 9.63 -9.50
CA HIS A 61 -0.03 9.91 -9.64
C HIS A 61 0.17 11.05 -10.65
N ASN A 62 0.99 12.03 -10.28
CA ASN A 62 1.36 13.16 -11.14
C ASN A 62 2.77 12.99 -11.76
N HIS A 63 3.23 11.76 -11.89
CA HIS A 63 4.55 11.42 -12.41
C HIS A 63 4.46 10.09 -13.16
N PRO A 64 5.39 9.82 -14.10
CA PRO A 64 5.43 8.53 -14.79
C PRO A 64 5.68 7.39 -13.80
N GLN A 65 5.30 6.19 -14.21
CA GLN A 65 5.57 4.97 -13.47
C GLN A 65 7.07 4.83 -13.20
N PRO A 66 7.48 4.54 -11.95
CA PRO A 66 8.89 4.35 -11.63
C PRO A 66 9.45 3.16 -12.42
N THR A 67 10.54 3.40 -13.16
CA THR A 67 11.21 2.39 -14.02
C THR A 67 12.04 1.38 -13.22
N ARG A 68 12.33 1.68 -11.95
CA ARG A 68 13.02 0.78 -11.02
C ARG A 68 12.03 0.34 -9.94
N ARG A 69 11.66 -0.94 -9.96
CA ARG A 69 11.13 -1.60 -8.76
C ARG A 69 12.26 -1.62 -7.74
N ASN A 70 12.30 -0.63 -6.84
CA ASN A 70 13.31 -0.58 -5.80
C ASN A 70 13.03 -1.74 -4.83
N SER A 71 13.69 -2.88 -5.04
CA SER A 71 13.58 -4.10 -4.21
C SER A 71 14.08 -3.92 -2.77
N LEU A 72 14.32 -2.68 -2.31
CA LEU A 72 14.80 -2.36 -0.96
C LEU A 72 13.67 -2.07 0.05
N ALA A 73 12.41 -2.07 -0.37
CA ALA A 73 11.27 -1.89 0.53
C ALA A 73 10.58 -3.22 0.84
N GLY A 74 11.22 -4.09 1.63
CA GLY A 74 10.49 -5.15 2.32
C GLY A 74 11.06 -6.56 2.34
N ILE A 75 12.38 -6.74 2.31
CA ILE A 75 12.97 -8.02 2.77
C ILE A 75 13.89 -7.67 3.93
N ASN A 76 13.32 -7.56 5.13
CA ASN A 76 14.08 -7.82 6.35
C ASN A 76 14.25 -9.34 6.43
N ARG A 77 15.47 -9.81 6.23
CA ARG A 77 15.99 -11.02 6.88
C ARG A 77 17.09 -10.59 7.83
#